data_AF-A0A1G5LG49-F1
#
_entry.id   AF-A0A1G5LG49-F1
#
_cell.length_a   1.000
_cell.length_b   1.000
_cell.length_c   1.000
_cell.angle_alpha   90.00
_cell.angle_beta   90.00
_cell.angle_gamma   90.00
#
_symmetry.space_group_name_H-M   'P 1'
#
loop_
_entity.id
_entity.type
_entity.pdbx_description
1 polymer ?
#
loop_
_entity_poly.entity_id
_entity_poly.type
_entity_poly.pdbx_seq_one_letter_code
_entity_poly.pdbx_strand_id
1 'polypeptide(L)'
;MDVKNDWRLQGQESYLKNKRLYKSEFKINSKNNDHAHCEFCWKKFSECGTNDSLNIGYSTKDKYHWICCDCYEDFKDIFNWKLLVKGKEMKWRFVGSTTEDKFIIDGIDIFKEKWESTGEVADVIDPLYGQPFKFNVWRVENEDEIIIFAAGEFSNNVFGIYCR
;
A
#
# COMPACT_ATOMS: atom_id res chain seq x y z
N MET A 1 7.21 -24.68 -10.47
CA MET A 1 5.84 -25.20 -10.66
C MET A 1 5.23 -24.41 -11.80
N ASP A 2 4.74 -25.12 -12.81
CA ASP A 2 4.38 -24.56 -14.12
C ASP A 2 3.01 -23.87 -14.06
N VAL A 3 2.99 -22.57 -13.73
CA VAL A 3 1.75 -21.81 -13.55
C VAL A 3 0.95 -21.66 -14.85
N LYS A 4 1.55 -22.00 -16.00
CA LYS A 4 0.90 -21.96 -17.32
C LYS A 4 -0.24 -22.97 -17.50
N ASN A 5 -0.38 -23.96 -16.62
CA ASN A 5 -1.44 -24.98 -16.70
C ASN A 5 -2.53 -24.85 -15.63
N ASP A 6 -2.64 -23.70 -14.95
CA ASP A 6 -3.71 -23.46 -13.99
C ASP A 6 -5.07 -23.30 -14.70
N TRP A 7 -6.05 -24.14 -14.37
CA TRP A 7 -7.39 -24.16 -15.00
C TRP A 7 -8.15 -22.83 -14.86
N ARG A 8 -7.75 -21.99 -13.91
CA ARG A 8 -8.31 -20.64 -13.70
C ARG A 8 -7.89 -19.68 -14.80
N LEU A 9 -6.82 -19.95 -15.55
CA LEU A 9 -6.33 -19.12 -16.64
C LEU A 9 -7.01 -19.49 -17.96
N GLN A 10 -7.97 -18.67 -18.39
CA GLN A 10 -8.80 -18.87 -19.57
C GLN A 10 -8.68 -17.71 -20.58
N GLY A 11 -7.58 -16.95 -20.53
CA GLY A 11 -7.33 -15.80 -21.43
C GLY A 11 -7.54 -14.43 -20.79
N GLN A 12 -7.68 -14.37 -19.46
CA GLN A 12 -7.81 -13.12 -18.72
C GLN A 12 -6.61 -12.18 -18.93
N GLU A 13 -5.45 -12.70 -19.33
CA GLU A 13 -4.25 -11.91 -19.64
C GLU A 13 -4.53 -10.79 -20.67
N SER A 14 -5.47 -10.99 -21.58
CA SER A 14 -5.83 -10.01 -22.61
C SER A 14 -6.39 -8.70 -22.03
N TYR A 15 -7.04 -8.73 -20.86
CA TYR A 15 -7.67 -7.55 -20.26
C TYR A 15 -7.23 -7.26 -18.83
N LEU A 16 -6.64 -8.20 -18.09
CA LEU A 16 -6.13 -7.99 -16.74
C LEU A 16 -4.61 -7.78 -16.67
N LYS A 17 -3.82 -8.18 -17.67
CA LYS A 17 -2.35 -8.06 -17.58
C LYS A 17 -1.90 -6.60 -17.53
N ASN A 18 -0.93 -6.30 -16.66
CA ASN A 18 -0.42 -4.96 -16.36
C ASN A 18 -1.49 -3.96 -15.87
N LYS A 19 -2.68 -4.42 -15.48
CA LYS A 19 -3.72 -3.53 -14.95
C LYS A 19 -3.41 -3.11 -13.52
N ARG A 20 -4.00 -1.98 -13.15
CA ARG A 20 -4.01 -1.48 -11.78
C ARG A 20 -5.29 -1.98 -11.10
N LEU A 21 -5.12 -2.60 -9.95
CA LEU A 21 -6.20 -3.13 -9.15
C LEU A 21 -6.37 -2.32 -7.87
N TYR A 22 -7.59 -2.23 -7.38
CA TYR A 22 -7.94 -1.50 -6.17
C TYR A 22 -8.49 -2.48 -5.14
N LYS A 23 -7.87 -2.53 -3.96
CA LYS A 23 -8.46 -3.28 -2.84
C LYS A 23 -9.68 -2.52 -2.34
N SER A 24 -10.84 -3.16 -2.35
CA SER A 24 -12.10 -2.54 -1.96
C SER A 24 -13.07 -3.55 -1.37
N GLU A 25 -13.88 -3.08 -0.43
CA GLU A 25 -15.07 -3.81 0.02
C GLU A 25 -16.12 -3.81 -1.10
N PHE A 26 -16.72 -4.97 -1.33
CA PHE A 26 -17.83 -5.14 -2.24
C PHE A 26 -19.09 -4.51 -1.63
N LYS A 27 -19.70 -3.59 -2.37
CA LYS A 27 -20.96 -2.94 -1.98
C LYS A 27 -21.96 -3.11 -3.12
N ILE A 28 -23.13 -3.67 -2.81
CA ILE A 28 -24.21 -3.80 -3.77
C ILE A 28 -24.69 -2.39 -4.07
N ASN A 29 -24.54 -1.98 -5.33
CA ASN A 29 -25.05 -0.70 -5.78
C ASN A 29 -26.41 -0.96 -6.44
N SER A 30 -27.49 -0.46 -5.84
CA SER A 30 -28.88 -0.74 -6.24
C SER A 30 -29.24 -0.35 -7.69
N LYS A 31 -28.29 0.17 -8.47
CA LYS A 31 -28.48 0.63 -9.85
C LYS A 31 -27.90 -0.26 -10.94
N ASN A 32 -27.05 -1.25 -10.66
CA ASN A 32 -26.54 -2.13 -11.71
C ASN A 32 -26.07 -3.49 -11.17
N ASN A 33 -26.85 -4.52 -11.49
CA ASN A 33 -26.58 -5.96 -11.53
C ASN A 33 -25.86 -6.60 -10.32
N ASP A 34 -26.59 -7.52 -9.71
CA ASP A 34 -26.41 -8.08 -8.37
C ASP A 34 -25.32 -9.15 -8.22
N HIS A 35 -24.40 -9.30 -9.18
CA HIS A 35 -23.53 -10.47 -9.22
C HIS A 35 -22.10 -10.14 -9.63
N ALA A 36 -21.27 -9.78 -8.66
CA ALA A 36 -19.82 -9.80 -8.84
C ALA A 36 -19.26 -11.15 -8.40
N HIS A 37 -18.42 -11.70 -9.27
CA HIS A 37 -17.70 -12.96 -9.06
C HIS A 37 -16.22 -12.73 -9.30
N CYS A 38 -15.38 -13.57 -8.72
CA CYS A 38 -13.96 -13.58 -9.06
C CYS A 38 -13.77 -14.05 -10.52
N GLU A 39 -13.01 -13.31 -11.31
CA GLU A 39 -12.70 -13.62 -12.73
C GLU A 39 -11.95 -14.96 -12.93
N PHE A 40 -11.37 -15.49 -11.85
CA PHE A 40 -10.54 -16.69 -11.88
C PHE A 40 -11.26 -17.90 -11.29
N CYS A 41 -11.70 -17.78 -10.03
CA CYS A 41 -12.29 -18.89 -9.28
C CYS A 41 -13.81 -18.81 -9.17
N TRP A 42 -14.45 -17.78 -9.75
CA TRP A 42 -15.91 -17.61 -9.78
C TRP A 42 -16.58 -17.45 -8.41
N LYS A 43 -15.79 -17.35 -7.34
CA LYS A 43 -16.26 -17.14 -5.97
C LYS A 43 -17.09 -15.86 -5.89
N LYS A 44 -18.24 -15.95 -5.23
CA LYS A 44 -19.24 -14.88 -5.14
C LYS A 44 -18.77 -13.77 -4.21
N PHE A 45 -19.07 -12.53 -4.57
CA PHE A 45 -18.95 -11.40 -3.65
C PHE A 45 -20.31 -11.02 -3.05
N SER A 46 -20.34 -10.63 -1.78
CA SER A 46 -21.53 -10.18 -1.06
C SER A 46 -21.17 -9.08 -0.05
N GLU A 47 -22.12 -8.22 0.32
CA GLU A 47 -21.86 -7.13 1.28
C GLU A 47 -21.49 -7.64 2.67
N CYS A 48 -22.14 -8.70 3.14
CA CYS A 48 -21.96 -9.19 4.50
C CYS A 48 -20.73 -10.11 4.62
N GLY A 49 -20.33 -10.77 3.53
CA GLY A 49 -19.34 -11.84 3.56
C GLY A 49 -19.90 -13.06 4.30
N THR A 50 -19.79 -14.24 3.72
CA THR A 50 -20.18 -15.50 4.38
C THR A 50 -19.10 -16.54 4.12
N ASN A 51 -19.20 -17.73 4.71
CA ASN A 51 -18.25 -18.80 4.39
C ASN A 51 -18.17 -19.09 2.87
N ASP A 52 -19.27 -18.86 2.16
CA ASP A 52 -19.40 -19.07 0.71
C ASP A 52 -19.26 -17.80 -0.14
N SER A 53 -19.07 -16.62 0.48
CA SER A 53 -19.00 -15.35 -0.26
C SER A 53 -18.03 -14.35 0.35
N LEU A 54 -17.37 -13.58 -0.52
CA LEU A 54 -16.34 -12.62 -0.12
C LEU A 54 -16.93 -11.21 -0.03
N ASN A 55 -16.58 -10.45 1.00
CA ASN A 55 -16.91 -9.04 1.09
C ASN A 55 -15.75 -8.12 0.67
N ILE A 56 -14.54 -8.65 0.54
CA ILE A 56 -13.33 -7.88 0.18
C ILE A 56 -12.64 -8.55 -0.99
N GLY A 57 -12.22 -7.74 -1.96
CA GLY A 57 -11.43 -8.19 -3.09
C GLY A 57 -10.69 -7.04 -3.77
N TYR A 58 -10.10 -7.37 -4.91
CA TYR A 58 -9.41 -6.45 -5.79
C TYR A 58 -10.27 -6.21 -7.03
N SER A 59 -10.52 -4.95 -7.36
CA SER A 59 -11.33 -4.59 -8.53
C SER A 59 -10.58 -3.67 -9.49
N THR A 60 -10.96 -3.68 -10.76
CA THR A 60 -10.53 -2.66 -11.73
C THR A 60 -11.20 -1.30 -11.43
N LYS A 61 -10.69 -0.21 -12.01
CA LYS A 61 -11.19 1.16 -11.74
C LYS A 61 -12.70 1.33 -11.99
N ASP A 62 -13.19 0.66 -13.03
CA ASP A 62 -14.60 0.60 -13.43
C ASP A 62 -15.45 -0.33 -12.55
N LYS A 63 -14.83 -1.06 -11.62
CA LYS A 63 -15.42 -2.11 -10.78
C LYS A 63 -16.10 -3.23 -11.58
N TYR A 64 -15.71 -3.41 -12.83
CA TYR A 64 -16.27 -4.43 -13.70
C TYR A 64 -15.66 -5.80 -13.44
N HIS A 65 -14.34 -5.88 -13.30
CA HIS A 65 -13.63 -7.11 -12.96
C HIS A 65 -13.29 -7.15 -11.48
N TRP A 66 -13.60 -8.27 -10.83
CA TRP A 66 -13.28 -8.53 -9.43
C TRP A 66 -12.41 -9.77 -9.29
N ILE A 67 -11.49 -9.74 -8.33
CA ILE A 67 -10.49 -10.76 -8.08
C ILE A 67 -10.43 -10.98 -6.57
N CYS A 68 -10.57 -12.22 -6.12
CA CYS A 68 -10.46 -12.53 -4.69
C CYS A 68 -9.01 -12.40 -4.20
N CYS A 69 -8.82 -12.33 -2.88
CA CYS A 69 -7.50 -12.26 -2.28
C CYS A 69 -6.60 -13.43 -2.70
N ASP A 70 -7.13 -14.65 -2.71
CA ASP A 70 -6.37 -15.86 -3.05
C ASP A 70 -5.87 -15.82 -4.50
N CYS A 71 -6.75 -15.50 -5.45
CA CYS A 71 -6.37 -15.42 -6.87
C CYS A 71 -5.46 -14.22 -7.15
N TYR A 72 -5.59 -13.12 -6.40
CA TYR A 72 -4.64 -12.03 -6.51
C TYR A 72 -3.23 -12.47 -6.12
N GLU A 73 -3.08 -13.12 -4.96
CA GLU A 73 -1.77 -13.59 -4.49
C GLU A 73 -1.15 -14.62 -5.43
N ASP A 74 -1.95 -15.53 -5.98
CA ASP A 74 -1.47 -16.56 -6.92
C ASP A 74 -1.00 -15.98 -8.26
N PHE A 75 -1.60 -14.89 -8.74
CA PHE A 75 -1.41 -14.39 -10.10
C PHE A 75 -0.79 -12.99 -10.19
N LYS A 76 -0.55 -12.28 -9.08
CA LYS A 76 0.00 -10.91 -9.08
C LYS A 76 1.30 -10.76 -9.87
N ASP A 77 2.20 -11.74 -9.75
CA ASP A 77 3.52 -11.71 -10.40
C ASP A 77 3.41 -12.00 -11.90
N ILE A 78 2.50 -12.91 -12.28
CA ILE A 78 2.29 -13.32 -13.68
C ILE A 78 1.58 -12.22 -14.47
N PHE A 79 0.58 -11.61 -13.84
CA PHE A 79 -0.19 -10.53 -14.44
C PHE A 79 0.45 -9.17 -14.24
N ASN A 80 1.55 -9.08 -13.49
CA ASN A 80 2.24 -7.84 -13.15
C ASN A 80 1.26 -6.78 -12.61
N TRP A 81 0.38 -7.19 -11.70
CA TRP A 81 -0.64 -6.31 -11.15
C TRP A 81 -0.05 -5.31 -10.16
N LYS A 82 -0.34 -4.04 -10.40
CA LYS A 82 0.00 -2.97 -9.45
C LYS A 82 -1.17 -2.70 -8.55
N LEU A 83 -0.99 -2.95 -7.26
CA LEU A 83 -2.01 -2.65 -6.27
C LEU A 83 -2.04 -1.16 -5.97
N LEU A 84 -3.17 -0.53 -6.24
CA LEU A 84 -3.52 0.78 -5.75
C LEU A 84 -4.40 0.60 -4.51
N VAL A 85 -3.75 0.42 -3.36
CA VAL A 85 -4.46 0.45 -2.08
C VAL A 85 -4.99 1.87 -1.90
N LYS A 86 -6.30 2.08 -2.02
CA LYS A 86 -6.92 3.32 -1.56
C LYS A 86 -6.67 3.39 -0.04
N GLY A 87 -5.62 4.11 0.35
CA GLY A 87 -5.17 4.23 1.75
C GLY A 87 -3.71 3.83 2.02
N LYS A 88 -2.97 3.27 1.07
CA LYS A 88 -1.52 3.07 1.19
C LYS A 88 -0.84 3.29 -0.17
N GLU A 89 -0.79 4.54 -0.61
CA GLU A 89 0.53 5.00 -1.05
C GLU A 89 1.34 5.05 0.24
N MET A 90 2.42 4.27 0.34
CA MET A 90 3.48 4.59 1.30
C MET A 90 4.05 5.93 0.81
N LYS A 91 3.38 7.04 1.16
CA LYS A 91 3.87 8.39 0.90
C LYS A 91 5.26 8.57 1.49
N TRP A 92 5.55 7.81 2.54
CA TRP A 92 6.75 7.90 3.33
C TRP A 92 7.60 6.65 3.08
N ARG A 93 8.75 6.86 2.44
CA ARG A 93 9.80 5.86 2.22
C ARG A 93 10.73 5.87 3.43
N PHE A 94 10.98 4.70 4.01
CA PHE A 94 12.01 4.55 5.03
C PHE A 94 13.38 4.89 4.44
N VAL A 95 14.10 5.81 5.07
CA VAL A 95 15.44 6.23 4.65
C VAL A 95 16.49 5.60 5.54
N GLY A 96 16.21 5.45 6.83
CA GLY A 96 17.11 4.82 7.78
C GLY A 96 16.67 5.04 9.22
N SER A 97 17.51 4.57 10.14
CA SER A 97 17.35 4.80 11.57
C SER A 97 18.67 5.23 12.19
N THR A 98 18.60 5.96 13.30
CA THR A 98 19.78 6.37 14.07
C THR A 98 19.53 6.23 15.56
N THR A 99 20.60 5.96 16.30
CA THR A 99 20.65 6.04 17.78
C THR A 99 21.51 7.20 18.27
N GLU A 100 22.03 7.99 17.32
CA GLU A 100 22.90 9.13 17.56
C GLU A 100 22.17 10.41 17.16
N ASP A 101 22.61 11.55 17.68
CA ASP A 101 22.11 12.88 17.32
C ASP A 101 22.66 13.33 15.95
N LYS A 102 22.55 12.46 14.94
CA LYS A 102 23.09 12.67 13.59
C LYS A 102 22.34 11.82 12.57
N PHE A 103 21.94 12.45 11.46
CA PHE A 103 21.40 11.77 10.29
C PHE A 103 21.46 12.66 9.06
N ILE A 104 21.95 12.14 7.93
CA ILE A 104 22.14 12.93 6.71
C ILE A 104 21.04 12.61 5.70
N ILE A 105 20.33 13.64 5.24
CA ILE A 105 19.38 13.60 4.13
C ILE A 105 19.88 14.58 3.08
N ASP A 106 20.11 14.10 1.85
CA ASP A 106 20.57 14.92 0.72
C ASP A 106 21.81 15.80 1.02
N GLY A 107 22.70 15.31 1.88
CA GLY A 107 23.94 16.01 2.28
C GLY A 107 23.79 16.94 3.49
N ILE A 108 22.55 17.14 3.98
CA ILE A 108 22.24 17.97 5.16
C ILE A 108 22.08 17.07 6.38
N ASP A 109 22.81 17.39 7.46
CA ASP A 109 22.68 16.73 8.76
C ASP A 109 21.50 17.33 9.52
N ILE A 110 20.33 16.67 9.45
CA ILE A 110 19.08 17.25 9.97
C ILE A 110 19.15 17.56 11.48
N PHE A 111 19.99 16.88 12.25
CA PHE A 111 20.12 17.12 13.70
C PHE A 111 20.89 18.40 14.04
N LYS A 112 21.64 18.96 13.07
CA LYS A 112 22.31 20.26 13.23
C LYS A 112 21.40 21.44 12.87
N GLU A 113 20.28 21.15 12.21
CA GLU A 113 19.33 22.15 11.77
C GLU A 113 18.16 22.30 12.75
N LYS A 114 17.48 23.44 12.67
CA LYS A 114 16.28 23.68 13.47
C LYS A 114 15.07 22.98 12.85
N TRP A 115 14.45 22.08 13.61
CA TRP A 115 13.23 21.40 13.18
C TRP A 115 12.01 22.27 13.41
N GLU A 116 11.22 22.46 12.37
CA GLU A 116 9.92 23.13 12.43
C GLU A 116 8.80 22.09 12.30
N SER A 117 7.82 22.15 13.21
CA SER A 117 6.65 21.28 13.11
C SER A 117 5.76 21.73 11.96
N THR A 118 5.37 20.80 11.10
CA THR A 118 4.40 21.06 10.03
C THR A 118 2.95 20.89 10.51
N GLY A 119 2.74 20.28 11.67
CA GLY A 119 1.42 19.83 12.14
C GLY A 119 0.88 18.58 11.43
N GLU A 120 1.58 18.05 10.41
CA GLU A 120 1.22 16.80 9.76
C GLU A 120 1.73 15.58 10.56
N VAL A 121 1.02 14.46 10.44
CA VAL A 121 1.42 13.16 11.00
C VAL A 121 1.50 12.14 9.87
N ALA A 122 2.58 11.38 9.83
CA ALA A 122 2.85 10.32 8.87
C ALA A 122 2.48 8.95 9.46
N ASP A 123 1.62 8.20 8.76
CA ASP A 123 1.46 6.77 9.00
C ASP A 123 2.61 6.02 8.33
N VAL A 124 3.47 5.41 9.14
CA VAL A 124 4.68 4.70 8.70
C VAL A 124 4.72 3.27 9.24
N ILE A 125 5.57 2.42 8.69
CA ILE A 125 5.71 1.01 9.09
C ILE A 125 7.17 0.75 9.35
N ASP A 126 7.47 0.23 10.54
CA ASP A 126 8.80 -0.28 10.88
C ASP A 126 9.21 -1.36 9.86
N PRO A 127 10.31 -1.17 9.12
CA PRO A 127 10.74 -2.09 8.08
C PRO A 127 11.21 -3.46 8.62
N LEU A 128 11.61 -3.55 9.89
CA LEU A 128 12.11 -4.77 10.51
C LEU A 128 10.98 -5.64 11.06
N TYR A 129 10.04 -5.04 11.79
CA TYR A 129 8.97 -5.78 12.48
C TYR A 129 7.59 -5.64 11.83
N GLY A 130 7.43 -4.76 10.83
CA GLY A 130 6.14 -4.51 10.18
C GLY A 130 5.12 -3.78 11.07
N GLN A 131 5.56 -3.27 12.23
CA GLN A 131 4.71 -2.58 13.19
C GLN A 131 4.32 -1.19 12.65
N PRO A 132 3.03 -0.80 12.71
CA PRO A 132 2.61 0.53 12.31
C PRO A 132 2.95 1.58 13.37
N PHE A 133 3.40 2.76 12.92
CA PHE A 133 3.69 3.93 13.75
C PHE A 133 3.07 5.19 13.16
N LYS A 134 2.90 6.21 14.02
CA LYS A 134 2.48 7.56 13.65
C LYS A 134 3.58 8.53 14.04
N PHE A 135 4.30 9.06 13.07
CA PHE A 135 5.42 9.98 13.30
C PHE A 135 5.05 11.40 12.93
N ASN A 136 5.53 12.38 13.70
CA ASN A 136 5.36 13.78 13.36
C ASN A 136 6.20 14.11 12.13
N VAL A 137 5.65 14.97 11.28
CA VAL A 137 6.34 15.47 10.10
C VAL A 137 7.00 16.80 10.42
N TRP A 138 8.30 16.84 10.15
CA TRP A 138 9.17 17.96 10.41
C TRP A 138 9.67 18.55 9.11
N ARG A 139 9.93 19.86 9.18
CA ARG A 139 10.57 20.63 8.13
C ARG A 139 11.90 21.14 8.66
N VAL A 140 12.94 20.97 7.87
CA VAL A 140 14.23 21.64 8.03
C VAL A 140 14.44 22.51 6.80
N GLU A 141 14.84 23.75 7.01
CA GLU A 141 15.17 24.70 5.95
C GLU A 141 16.60 25.18 6.14
N ASN A 142 17.37 25.11 5.06
CA ASN A 142 18.66 25.78 4.94
C ASN A 142 18.59 26.81 3.80
N GLU A 143 19.65 27.58 3.56
CA GLU A 143 19.66 28.70 2.59
C GLU A 143 19.21 28.30 1.17
N ASP A 144 19.45 27.05 0.76
CA ASP A 144 19.16 26.56 -0.60
C ASP A 144 18.04 25.51 -0.70
N GLU A 145 17.69 24.82 0.40
CA GLU A 145 16.81 23.63 0.35
C GLU A 145 15.87 23.50 1.55
N ILE A 146 14.70 22.91 1.28
CA ILE A 146 13.71 22.53 2.29
C ILE A 146 13.58 21.02 2.29
N ILE A 147 13.90 20.40 3.43
CA ILE A 147 13.73 18.97 3.65
C ILE A 147 12.47 18.75 4.48
N ILE A 148 11.58 17.89 3.98
CA ILE A 148 10.40 17.43 4.71
C ILE A 148 10.56 15.94 5.01
N PHE A 149 10.53 15.57 6.28
CA PHE A 149 10.73 14.20 6.73
C PHE A 149 9.84 13.87 7.92
N ALA A 150 9.50 12.60 8.09
CA ALA A 150 8.84 12.11 9.29
C ALA A 150 9.86 11.42 10.19
N ALA A 151 9.83 11.76 11.48
CA ALA A 151 10.73 11.21 12.48
C ALA A 151 10.01 10.88 13.79
N GLY A 152 10.42 9.78 14.41
CA GLY A 152 9.92 9.31 15.69
C GLY A 152 10.71 8.12 16.21
N GLU A 153 10.54 7.82 17.49
CA GLU A 153 11.22 6.71 18.15
C GLU A 153 10.50 5.38 17.86
N PHE A 154 11.25 4.36 17.44
CA PHE A 154 10.78 2.98 17.38
C PHE A 154 10.85 2.30 18.75
N SER A 155 12.03 2.29 19.36
CA SER A 155 12.30 1.75 20.71
C SER A 155 13.72 2.08 21.17
N ASN A 156 13.96 2.17 22.48
CA ASN A 156 15.31 2.26 23.07
C ASN A 156 16.22 3.33 22.43
N ASN A 157 15.71 4.55 22.22
CA ASN A 157 16.41 5.65 21.56
C ASN A 157 16.77 5.40 20.07
N VAL A 158 16.16 4.41 19.42
CA VAL A 158 16.27 4.21 17.97
C VAL A 158 15.21 5.07 17.28
N PHE A 159 15.64 6.09 16.55
CA PHE A 159 14.76 6.97 15.77
C PHE A 159 14.67 6.50 14.32
N GLY A 160 13.46 6.32 13.82
CA GLY A 160 13.19 6.02 12.41
C GLY A 160 12.96 7.29 11.60
N ILE A 161 13.56 7.36 10.42
CA ILE A 161 13.51 8.52 9.52
C ILE A 161 12.90 8.12 8.18
N TYR A 162 11.92 8.90 7.72
CA TYR A 162 11.20 8.67 6.47
C TYR A 162 11.09 9.95 5.64
N CYS A 163 11.16 9.83 4.32
CA CYS A 163 11.00 10.95 3.37
C CYS A 163 9.86 10.67 2.37
N ARG A 164 9.28 11.73 1.81
CA ARG A 164 8.23 11.66 0.77
C ARG A 164 8.69 12.27 -0.54
#